data_AF-A0A535IXU6-F1
#
_entry.id   AF-A0A535IXU6-F1
#
_cell.length_a   1.000
_cell.length_b   1.000
_cell.length_c   1.000
_cell.angle_alpha   90.00
_cell.angle_beta   90.00
_cell.angle_gamma   90.00
#
_symmetry.space_group_name_H-M   'P 1'
#
loop_
_entity.id
_entity.type
_entity.pdbx_description
1 polymer ?
#
loop_
_entity_poly.entity_id
_entity_poly.type
_entity_poly.pdbx_seq_one_letter_code
_entity_poly.pdbx_strand_id
1 'polypeptide(L)'
;MAAIAGYALFFLMLVVPTAYRSVKVVLIVIILAAIARIVGGGTYRVRLHPTVVAWTIFYVLLGIAFVFVGVLQRAPGALSTSTVYVLWPVLYLVFISAASQERFLEGIQLVLAAALLVNVVYALAFIGVSSGALPSFLFPNLDENARINFVNGVQFWLNDVASLLFLIPYGLSIVVLRSFKRWGDMEGIGRRWILVSFSLILSIPIVFLSLRRGLILVVILTPLLIAGLAGFLPANVRKRTLT
;
A
#
# COMPACT_ATOMS: atom_id res chain seq x y z
N MET A 1 18.60 -4.52 8.83
CA MET A 1 18.47 -5.04 7.45
C MET A 1 17.04 -5.50 7.13
N ALA A 2 16.43 -6.38 7.93
CA ALA A 2 15.07 -6.89 7.67
C ALA A 2 13.99 -5.80 7.55
N ALA A 3 14.02 -4.78 8.42
CA ALA A 3 13.07 -3.66 8.36
C ALA A 3 13.20 -2.86 7.04
N ILE A 4 14.43 -2.60 6.59
CA ILE A 4 14.69 -1.91 5.31
C ILE A 4 14.17 -2.76 4.14
N ALA A 5 14.42 -4.06 4.15
CA ALA A 5 13.89 -4.97 3.14
C ALA A 5 12.35 -4.97 3.15
N GLY A 6 11.72 -4.93 4.33
CA GLY A 6 10.27 -4.79 4.50
C GLY A 6 9.73 -3.49 3.91
N TYR A 7 10.36 -2.35 4.22
CA TYR A 7 9.99 -1.05 3.66
C TYR A 7 10.15 -0.99 2.15
N ALA A 8 11.27 -1.49 1.63
CA ALA A 8 11.54 -1.57 0.19
C ALA A 8 10.51 -2.46 -0.52
N LEU A 9 10.20 -3.61 0.07
CA LEU A 9 9.19 -4.52 -0.46
C LEU A 9 7.81 -3.87 -0.51
N PHE A 10 7.41 -3.21 0.59
CA PHE A 10 6.12 -2.52 0.68
C PHE A 10 6.04 -1.35 -0.31
N PHE A 11 7.13 -0.57 -0.46
CA PHE A 11 7.22 0.48 -1.46
C PHE A 11 7.06 -0.06 -2.89
N LEU A 12 7.77 -1.14 -3.24
CA LEU A 12 7.68 -1.76 -4.57
C LEU A 12 6.30 -2.37 -4.83
N MET A 13 5.61 -2.86 -3.80
CA MET A 13 4.24 -3.35 -3.93
C MET A 13 3.25 -2.23 -4.26
N LEU A 14 3.49 -1.02 -3.75
CA LEU A 14 2.62 0.13 -3.95
C LEU A 14 2.93 0.90 -5.25
N VAL A 15 4.20 1.01 -5.63
CA VAL A 15 4.62 1.87 -6.75
C VAL A 15 4.71 1.10 -8.06
N VAL A 16 5.06 -0.19 -8.01
CA VAL A 16 5.24 -1.01 -9.22
C VAL A 16 4.67 -2.41 -9.01
N PRO A 17 3.37 -2.58 -8.66
CA PRO A 17 2.74 -3.85 -8.29
C PRO A 17 3.07 -5.03 -9.22
N THR A 18 3.12 -4.83 -10.53
CA THR A 18 3.29 -5.89 -11.53
C THR A 18 4.74 -6.08 -11.99
N ALA A 19 5.59 -5.06 -11.86
CA ALA A 19 6.99 -5.07 -12.30
C ALA A 19 7.96 -5.54 -11.19
N TYR A 20 9.22 -5.75 -11.59
CA TYR A 20 10.34 -6.17 -10.74
C TYR A 20 10.05 -7.40 -9.86
N ARG A 21 9.38 -8.40 -10.43
CA ARG A 21 9.00 -9.63 -9.72
C ARG A 21 10.21 -10.34 -9.10
N SER A 22 11.32 -10.44 -9.84
CA SER A 22 12.57 -11.05 -9.35
C SER A 22 13.12 -10.33 -8.12
N VAL A 23 13.15 -9.00 -8.14
CA VAL A 23 13.61 -8.18 -7.00
C VAL A 23 12.73 -8.39 -5.78
N LYS A 24 11.40 -8.41 -5.96
CA LYS A 24 10.45 -8.67 -4.87
C LYS A 24 10.65 -10.06 -4.25
N VAL A 25 10.89 -11.09 -5.07
CA VAL A 25 11.19 -12.44 -4.58
C VAL A 25 12.45 -12.44 -3.73
N VAL A 26 13.53 -11.78 -4.17
CA VAL A 26 14.77 -11.67 -3.38
C VAL A 26 14.53 -10.97 -2.05
N LEU A 27 13.78 -9.86 -2.04
CA LEU A 27 13.42 -9.15 -0.81
C LEU A 27 12.59 -10.02 0.14
N ILE A 28 11.63 -10.79 -0.38
CA ILE A 28 10.84 -11.75 0.39
C ILE A 28 11.76 -12.80 1.03
N VAL A 29 12.69 -13.38 0.27
CA VAL A 29 13.63 -14.38 0.79
C VAL A 29 14.50 -13.79 1.91
N ILE A 30 15.00 -12.56 1.75
CA ILE A 30 15.78 -11.87 2.79
C ILE A 30 14.95 -11.68 4.06
N ILE A 31 13.68 -11.27 3.93
CA ILE A 31 12.77 -11.08 5.06
C ILE A 31 12.52 -12.42 5.77
N LEU A 32 12.19 -13.48 5.03
CA LEU A 32 11.97 -14.82 5.57
C LEU A 32 13.22 -15.37 6.27
N ALA A 33 14.40 -15.21 5.67
CA ALA A 33 15.67 -15.64 6.26
C ALA A 33 16.00 -14.89 7.56
N ALA A 34 15.71 -13.58 7.60
CA ALA A 34 15.89 -12.79 8.81
C ALA A 34 14.96 -13.28 9.94
N ILE A 35 13.72 -13.62 9.62
CA ILE A 35 12.74 -14.11 10.60
C ILE A 35 13.13 -15.48 11.10
N ALA A 36 13.54 -16.39 10.21
CA ALA A 36 14.02 -17.70 10.58
C ALA A 36 15.21 -17.61 11.57
N ARG A 37 16.15 -16.69 11.34
CA ARG A 37 17.23 -16.40 12.29
C ARG A 37 16.73 -15.87 13.63
N ILE A 38 15.80 -14.92 13.61
CA ILE A 38 15.25 -14.29 14.82
C ILE A 38 14.50 -15.31 15.69
N VAL A 39 13.69 -16.16 15.06
CA VAL A 39 12.93 -17.22 15.73
C VAL A 39 13.85 -18.34 16.20
N GLY A 40 14.77 -18.80 15.35
CA GLY A 40 15.71 -19.88 15.68
C GLY A 40 16.75 -19.50 16.72
N GLY A 41 17.09 -18.21 16.85
CA GLY A 41 18.03 -17.71 17.86
C GLY A 41 17.45 -17.55 19.27
N GLY A 42 16.17 -17.84 19.48
CA GLY A 42 15.50 -17.81 20.79
C GLY A 42 15.39 -16.43 21.46
N THR A 43 15.97 -15.39 20.86
CA THR A 43 16.15 -14.05 21.45
C THR A 43 14.93 -13.17 21.27
N TYR A 44 14.02 -13.52 20.37
CA TYR A 44 12.82 -12.73 20.06
C TYR A 44 11.58 -13.63 20.05
N ARG A 45 10.73 -13.45 21.06
CA ARG A 45 9.38 -14.02 21.02
C ARG A 45 8.55 -13.16 20.08
N VAL A 46 8.18 -13.73 18.94
CA VAL A 46 7.20 -13.14 18.04
C VAL A 46 5.94 -12.85 18.85
N ARG A 47 5.64 -11.57 19.10
CA ARG A 47 4.48 -11.13 19.89
C ARG A 47 3.21 -11.19 19.04
N LEU A 48 2.90 -12.37 18.52
CA LEU A 48 1.63 -12.63 17.84
C LEU A 48 0.71 -13.37 18.80
N HIS A 49 -0.55 -12.94 18.83
CA HIS A 49 -1.58 -13.69 19.55
C HIS A 49 -1.73 -15.08 18.92
N PRO A 50 -1.77 -16.18 19.70
CA PRO A 50 -1.86 -17.54 19.17
C PRO A 50 -3.02 -17.74 18.19
N THR A 51 -4.15 -17.07 18.45
CA THR A 51 -5.32 -17.06 17.56
C THR A 51 -5.01 -16.54 16.16
N VAL A 52 -4.21 -15.48 16.02
CA VAL A 52 -3.84 -14.94 14.69
C VAL A 52 -3.01 -15.96 13.93
N VAL A 53 -2.04 -16.57 14.61
CA VAL A 53 -1.19 -17.62 14.03
C VAL A 53 -2.02 -18.83 13.60
N ALA A 54 -2.92 -19.31 14.47
CA ALA A 54 -3.78 -20.44 14.18
C ALA A 54 -4.68 -20.19 12.96
N TRP A 55 -5.31 -19.02 12.88
CA TRP A 55 -6.12 -18.64 11.72
C TRP A 55 -5.28 -18.54 10.45
N THR A 56 -4.09 -17.93 10.52
CA THR A 56 -3.21 -17.87 9.34
C THR A 56 -2.82 -19.26 8.86
N ILE A 57 -2.42 -20.16 9.76
CA ILE A 57 -2.09 -21.55 9.40
C ILE A 57 -3.31 -22.24 8.78
N PHE A 58 -4.49 -22.10 9.37
CA PHE A 58 -5.73 -22.68 8.84
C PHE A 58 -6.01 -22.19 7.41
N TYR A 59 -5.97 -20.88 7.16
CA TYR A 59 -6.20 -20.32 5.83
C TYR A 59 -5.12 -20.70 4.82
N VAL A 60 -3.86 -20.80 5.24
CA VAL A 60 -2.76 -21.27 4.41
C VAL A 60 -2.95 -22.73 4.00
N LEU A 61 -3.31 -23.60 4.94
CA LEU A 61 -3.59 -25.01 4.65
C LEU A 61 -4.79 -25.18 3.72
N LEU A 62 -5.86 -24.41 3.97
CA LEU A 62 -7.03 -24.39 3.10
C LEU A 62 -6.66 -23.91 1.68
N GLY A 63 -5.84 -22.86 1.57
CA GLY A 63 -5.32 -22.36 0.30
C GLY A 63 -4.50 -23.40 -0.44
N ILE A 64 -3.62 -24.13 0.26
CA ILE A 64 -2.85 -25.25 -0.32
C ILE A 64 -3.78 -26.34 -0.84
N ALA A 65 -4.81 -26.73 -0.07
CA ALA A 65 -5.77 -27.73 -0.48
C ALA A 65 -6.51 -27.32 -1.77
N PHE A 66 -6.97 -26.07 -1.87
CA PHE A 66 -7.63 -25.58 -3.08
C PHE A 66 -6.70 -25.49 -4.29
N VAL A 67 -5.46 -25.03 -4.09
CA VAL A 67 -4.45 -25.04 -5.16
C VAL A 67 -4.20 -26.46 -5.65
N PHE A 68 -4.09 -27.42 -4.72
CA PHE A 68 -3.88 -28.84 -5.05
C PHE A 68 -5.05 -29.41 -5.86
N VAL A 69 -6.30 -29.16 -5.43
CA VAL A 69 -7.50 -29.55 -6.18
C VAL A 69 -7.52 -28.92 -7.58
N GLY A 70 -7.17 -27.63 -7.69
CA GLY A 70 -7.08 -26.93 -8.97
C GLY A 70 -6.03 -27.55 -9.91
N VAL A 71 -4.88 -27.97 -9.37
CA VAL A 71 -3.84 -28.67 -10.15
C VAL A 71 -4.34 -30.03 -10.64
N LEU A 72 -5.02 -30.81 -9.78
CA LEU A 72 -5.60 -32.10 -10.17
C LEU A 72 -6.65 -31.95 -11.29
N GLN A 73 -7.44 -30.87 -11.24
CA GLN A 73 -8.44 -30.54 -12.26
C GLN A 73 -7.84 -29.87 -13.51
N ARG A 74 -6.51 -29.70 -13.57
CA ARG A 74 -5.80 -28.98 -14.65
C ARG A 74 -6.35 -27.57 -14.88
N ALA A 75 -6.83 -26.91 -13.81
CA ALA A 75 -7.36 -25.57 -13.88
C ALA A 75 -6.24 -24.58 -14.24
N PRO A 76 -6.43 -23.73 -15.28
CA PRO A 76 -5.41 -22.76 -15.67
C PRO A 76 -5.17 -21.76 -14.53
N GLY A 77 -3.89 -21.52 -14.22
CA GLY A 77 -3.49 -20.56 -13.19
C GLY A 77 -3.52 -21.07 -11.75
N ALA A 78 -3.84 -22.33 -11.48
CA ALA A 78 -3.86 -22.89 -10.12
C ALA A 78 -2.53 -22.70 -9.37
N LEU A 79 -1.39 -22.88 -10.05
CA LEU A 79 -0.07 -22.62 -9.45
C LEU A 79 0.19 -21.12 -9.28
N SER A 80 -0.28 -20.29 -10.21
CA SER A 80 -0.08 -18.83 -10.13
C SER A 80 -0.81 -18.22 -8.94
N THR A 81 -2.01 -18.71 -8.61
CA THR A 81 -2.81 -18.24 -7.47
C THR A 81 -2.27 -18.69 -6.11
N SER A 82 -1.37 -19.69 -6.06
CA SER A 82 -0.71 -20.11 -4.82
C SER A 82 0.02 -18.96 -4.12
N THR A 83 0.55 -18.00 -4.88
CA THR A 83 1.16 -16.80 -4.32
C THR A 83 0.15 -16.03 -3.46
N VAL A 84 -1.07 -15.83 -3.94
CA VAL A 84 -2.17 -15.11 -3.27
C VAL A 84 -2.69 -15.87 -2.06
N TYR A 85 -2.95 -17.17 -2.20
CA TYR A 85 -3.62 -17.94 -1.14
C TYR A 85 -2.67 -18.51 -0.08
N VAL A 86 -1.37 -18.59 -0.37
CA VAL A 86 -0.38 -19.24 0.52
C VAL A 86 0.70 -18.25 0.93
N LEU A 87 1.42 -17.67 -0.05
CA LEU A 87 2.60 -16.85 0.24
C LEU A 87 2.22 -15.53 0.94
N TRP A 88 1.20 -14.84 0.44
CA TRP A 88 0.78 -13.55 0.98
C TRP A 88 0.27 -13.62 2.43
N PRO A 89 -0.61 -14.56 2.84
CA PRO A 89 -0.99 -14.71 4.25
C PRO A 89 0.19 -14.91 5.19
N VAL A 90 1.20 -15.70 4.79
CA VAL A 90 2.43 -15.90 5.57
C VAL A 90 3.21 -14.59 5.68
N LEU A 91 3.37 -13.85 4.58
CA LEU A 91 4.03 -12.55 4.59
C LEU A 91 3.28 -11.51 5.43
N TYR A 92 1.95 -11.52 5.43
CA TYR A 92 1.18 -10.62 6.28
C TYR A 92 1.36 -10.93 7.76
N LEU A 93 1.47 -12.20 8.16
CA LEU A 93 1.77 -12.58 9.53
C LEU A 93 3.09 -11.95 10.01
N VAL A 94 4.10 -11.97 9.14
CA VAL A 94 5.38 -11.31 9.36
C VAL A 94 5.20 -9.81 9.53
N PHE A 95 4.49 -9.15 8.60
CA PHE A 95 4.29 -7.71 8.69
C PHE A 95 3.51 -7.30 9.93
N ILE A 96 2.50 -8.07 10.34
CA ILE A 96 1.74 -7.84 11.57
C ILE A 96 2.67 -7.96 12.79
N SER A 97 3.55 -8.97 12.80
CA SER A 97 4.52 -9.11 13.90
C SER A 97 5.52 -7.96 13.98
N ALA A 98 5.92 -7.40 12.83
CA ALA A 98 6.80 -6.23 12.78
C ALA A 98 6.07 -4.93 13.15
N ALA A 99 4.79 -4.82 12.77
CA ALA A 99 3.92 -3.68 13.06
C ALA A 99 3.58 -3.52 14.54
N SER A 100 3.90 -4.49 15.40
CA SER A 100 3.81 -4.31 16.85
C SER A 100 4.84 -3.31 17.42
N GLN A 101 5.79 -2.84 16.59
CA GLN A 101 6.78 -1.82 16.97
C GLN A 101 6.38 -0.47 16.39
N GLU A 102 6.24 0.55 17.24
CA GLU A 102 5.87 1.92 16.84
C GLU A 102 6.82 2.50 15.78
N ARG A 103 8.14 2.29 15.94
CA ARG A 103 9.16 2.69 14.96
C ARG A 103 8.93 2.08 13.57
N PHE A 104 8.38 0.87 13.50
CA PHE A 104 8.08 0.23 12.23
C PHE A 104 6.87 0.86 11.54
N LEU A 105 5.85 1.21 12.33
CA LEU A 105 4.68 1.95 11.85
C LEU A 105 5.06 3.34 11.31
N GLU A 106 5.93 4.08 12.02
CA GLU A 106 6.44 5.37 11.53
C GLU A 106 7.19 5.24 10.20
N GLY A 107 7.95 4.15 10.01
CA GLY A 107 8.62 3.84 8.76
C GLY A 107 7.64 3.53 7.63
N ILE A 108 6.63 2.70 7.89
CA ILE A 108 5.55 2.42 6.93
C ILE A 108 4.82 3.69 6.53
N GLN A 109 4.54 4.60 7.47
CA GLN A 109 3.89 5.87 7.16
C GLN A 109 4.70 6.70 6.16
N LEU A 110 6.03 6.76 6.35
CA LEU A 110 6.92 7.43 5.40
C LEU A 110 6.89 6.74 4.03
N VAL A 111 6.90 5.40 4.00
CA VAL A 111 6.80 4.62 2.76
C VAL A 111 5.50 4.90 2.02
N LEU A 112 4.36 4.94 2.73
CA LEU A 112 3.06 5.26 2.15
C LEU A 112 3.02 6.68 1.58
N ALA A 113 3.55 7.66 2.32
CA ALA A 113 3.62 9.04 1.85
C ALA A 113 4.52 9.17 0.60
N ALA A 114 5.70 8.55 0.61
CA ALA A 114 6.60 8.51 -0.53
C ALA A 114 5.98 7.78 -1.73
N ALA A 115 5.32 6.65 -1.51
CA ALA A 115 4.65 5.89 -2.56
C ALA A 115 3.48 6.68 -3.18
N LEU A 116 2.72 7.44 -2.38
CA LEU A 116 1.68 8.33 -2.88
C LEU A 116 2.28 9.37 -3.83
N LEU A 117 3.35 10.06 -3.42
CA LEU A 117 4.02 11.05 -4.26
C LEU A 117 4.54 10.43 -5.55
N VAL A 118 5.25 9.30 -5.46
CA VAL A 118 5.85 8.66 -6.64
C VAL A 118 4.79 8.17 -7.61
N ASN A 119 3.71 7.56 -7.14
CA ASN A 119 2.60 7.14 -8.01
C ASN A 119 1.97 8.32 -8.76
N VAL A 120 1.78 9.43 -8.06
CA VAL A 120 1.21 10.65 -8.63
C VAL A 120 2.15 11.27 -9.66
N VAL A 121 3.44 11.43 -9.32
CA VAL A 121 4.46 11.96 -10.23
C VAL A 121 4.63 11.05 -11.45
N TYR A 122 4.62 9.73 -11.27
CA TYR A 122 4.74 8.77 -12.35
C TYR A 122 3.55 8.86 -13.33
N ALA A 123 2.33 8.94 -12.82
CA ALA A 123 1.16 9.10 -13.66
C ALA A 123 1.14 10.46 -14.40
N LEU A 124 1.58 11.56 -13.76
CA LEU A 124 1.72 12.86 -14.44
C LEU A 124 2.80 12.82 -15.52
N ALA A 125 3.95 12.20 -15.24
CA ALA A 125 5.01 12.00 -16.21
C ALA A 125 4.53 11.17 -17.42
N PHE A 126 3.75 10.11 -17.16
CA PHE A 126 3.14 9.30 -18.21
C PHE A 126 2.23 10.13 -19.12
N ILE A 127 1.33 10.94 -18.54
CA ILE A 127 0.43 11.81 -19.29
C ILE A 127 1.24 12.84 -20.09
N GLY A 128 2.24 13.46 -19.48
CA GLY A 128 3.08 14.48 -20.13
C GLY A 128 3.93 13.95 -21.27
N VAL A 129 4.51 12.75 -21.14
CA VAL A 129 5.24 12.10 -22.23
C VAL A 129 4.27 11.69 -23.35
N SER A 130 3.11 11.15 -22.98
CA SER A 130 2.10 10.70 -23.95
C SER A 130 1.45 11.84 -24.73
N SER A 131 1.37 13.04 -24.15
CA SER A 131 0.90 14.25 -24.85
C SER A 131 2.00 14.96 -25.66
N GLY A 132 3.25 14.49 -25.58
CA GLY A 132 4.42 15.14 -26.19
C GLY A 132 4.95 16.37 -25.43
N ALA A 133 4.40 16.70 -24.25
CA ALA A 133 4.85 17.80 -23.42
C ALA A 133 6.17 17.51 -22.69
N LEU A 134 6.48 16.24 -22.45
CA LEU A 134 7.73 15.79 -21.85
C LEU A 134 8.50 14.85 -22.79
N PRO A 135 9.84 14.90 -22.81
CA PRO A 135 10.63 13.98 -23.58
C PRO A 135 10.59 12.55 -23.01
N SER A 136 10.59 11.55 -23.89
CA SER A 136 10.40 10.14 -23.55
C SER A 136 11.48 9.54 -22.63
N PHE A 137 12.69 10.10 -22.62
CA PHE A 137 13.76 9.63 -21.73
C PHE A 137 13.46 9.86 -20.23
N LEU A 138 12.53 10.76 -19.90
CA LEU A 138 12.12 11.01 -18.52
C LEU A 138 11.16 9.95 -17.97
N PHE A 139 10.64 9.06 -18.82
CA PHE A 139 9.67 8.06 -18.42
C PHE A 139 10.22 6.64 -18.65
N PRO A 140 10.76 5.98 -17.61
CA PRO A 140 11.04 4.56 -17.69
C PRO A 140 9.72 3.82 -17.85
N ASN A 141 9.62 2.97 -18.87
CA ASN A 141 8.44 2.15 -19.07
C ASN A 141 8.43 1.00 -18.03
N LEU A 142 7.76 1.24 -16.90
CA LEU A 142 7.64 0.30 -15.80
C LEU A 142 6.37 -0.56 -15.91
N ASP A 143 5.40 -0.11 -16.71
CA ASP A 143 4.13 -0.80 -16.92
C ASP A 143 3.89 -1.08 -18.39
N GLU A 144 4.12 -2.33 -18.79
CA GLU A 144 3.90 -2.82 -20.16
C GLU A 144 2.46 -2.68 -20.64
N ASN A 145 1.50 -2.51 -19.72
CA ASN A 145 0.08 -2.35 -20.04
C ASN A 145 -0.40 -0.90 -19.96
N ALA A 146 0.52 0.08 -19.83
CA ALA A 146 0.18 1.48 -19.79
C ALA A 146 -0.49 1.92 -21.11
N ARG A 147 -1.67 2.54 -21.02
CA ARG A 147 -2.43 3.02 -22.17
C ARG A 147 -3.01 4.39 -21.89
N ILE A 148 -3.11 5.22 -22.93
CA ILE A 148 -3.77 6.52 -22.89
C ILE A 148 -4.55 6.75 -24.17
N ASN A 149 -5.71 7.37 -24.03
CA ASN A 149 -6.59 7.73 -25.13
C ASN A 149 -6.91 9.23 -24.99
N PHE A 150 -6.80 9.95 -26.10
CA PHE A 150 -7.08 11.39 -26.20
C PHE A 150 -8.34 11.70 -27.01
N VAL A 151 -8.99 10.70 -27.62
CA VAL A 151 -10.05 10.90 -28.63
C VAL A 151 -11.33 11.52 -28.04
N ASN A 152 -11.68 11.21 -26.80
CA ASN A 152 -12.87 11.75 -26.11
C ASN A 152 -12.49 12.33 -24.74
N GLY A 153 -11.45 13.18 -24.74
CA GLY A 153 -10.78 13.64 -23.53
C GLY A 153 -9.63 12.72 -23.13
N VAL A 154 -8.92 13.09 -22.05
CA VAL A 154 -7.76 12.35 -21.55
C VAL A 154 -8.24 11.20 -20.67
N GLN A 155 -8.02 9.96 -21.12
CA GLN A 155 -8.32 8.74 -20.38
C GLN A 155 -7.09 7.86 -20.35
N PHE A 156 -6.70 7.36 -19.18
CA PHE A 156 -5.51 6.52 -19.09
C PHE A 156 -5.67 5.33 -18.14
N TRP A 157 -4.89 4.29 -18.43
CA TRP A 157 -4.81 3.05 -17.67
C TRP A 157 -3.36 2.81 -17.30
N LEU A 158 -3.09 2.89 -16.00
CA LEU A 158 -1.83 2.50 -15.37
C LEU A 158 -2.17 1.56 -14.20
N ASN A 159 -1.39 0.50 -14.02
CA ASN A 159 -1.59 -0.47 -12.95
C ASN A 159 -1.35 0.14 -11.56
N ASP A 160 -0.40 1.05 -11.46
CA ASP A 160 0.01 1.65 -10.18
C ASP A 160 -1.06 2.61 -9.61
N VAL A 161 -1.97 3.10 -10.46
CA VAL A 161 -3.16 3.87 -10.06
C VAL A 161 -4.07 3.05 -9.14
N ALA A 162 -4.05 1.72 -9.23
CA ALA A 162 -4.82 0.88 -8.32
C ALA A 162 -4.37 1.06 -6.86
N SER A 163 -3.10 1.35 -6.61
CA SER A 163 -2.59 1.63 -5.26
C SER A 163 -3.16 2.92 -4.67
N LEU A 164 -3.60 3.86 -5.50
CA LEU A 164 -4.25 5.10 -5.04
C LEU A 164 -5.56 4.84 -4.29
N LEU A 165 -6.22 3.70 -4.53
CA LEU A 165 -7.39 3.27 -3.74
C LEU A 165 -7.09 3.16 -2.25
N PHE A 166 -5.84 2.88 -1.88
CA PHE A 166 -5.41 2.76 -0.49
C PHE A 166 -4.64 3.99 -0.02
N LEU A 167 -3.82 4.58 -0.90
CA LEU A 167 -2.95 5.71 -0.57
C LEU A 167 -3.74 7.01 -0.37
N ILE A 168 -4.82 7.24 -1.13
CA ILE A 168 -5.64 8.44 -0.97
C ILE A 168 -6.42 8.41 0.35
N PRO A 169 -7.12 7.32 0.73
CA PRO A 169 -7.73 7.24 2.06
C PRO A 169 -6.75 7.44 3.20
N TYR A 170 -5.57 6.83 3.09
CA TYR A 170 -4.49 7.05 4.04
C TYR A 170 -4.07 8.53 4.12
N GLY A 171 -3.79 9.17 2.99
CA GLY A 171 -3.39 10.58 2.96
C GLY A 171 -4.49 11.50 3.50
N LEU A 172 -5.74 11.31 3.08
CA LEU A 172 -6.88 12.07 3.57
C LEU A 172 -7.08 11.89 5.07
N SER A 173 -6.86 10.68 5.61
CA SER A 173 -6.93 10.46 7.07
C SER A 173 -5.93 11.32 7.82
N ILE A 174 -4.70 11.43 7.30
CA ILE A 174 -3.66 12.29 7.89
C ILE A 174 -4.05 13.77 7.82
N VAL A 175 -4.55 14.23 6.67
CA VAL A 175 -4.92 15.64 6.49
C VAL A 175 -6.12 16.01 7.37
N VAL A 176 -7.17 15.20 7.34
CA VAL A 176 -8.41 15.44 8.07
C VAL A 176 -8.18 15.36 9.57
N LEU A 177 -7.49 14.32 10.07
CA LEU A 177 -7.19 14.20 11.51
C LEU A 177 -6.31 15.37 12.01
N ARG A 178 -5.36 15.84 11.20
CA ARG A 178 -4.57 17.02 11.54
C ARG A 178 -5.39 18.31 11.50
N SER A 179 -6.35 18.42 10.58
CA SER A 179 -7.23 19.59 10.47
C SER A 179 -8.19 19.73 11.65
N PHE A 180 -8.52 18.63 12.33
CA PHE A 180 -9.47 18.66 13.45
C PHE A 180 -8.93 19.34 14.73
N LYS A 181 -7.63 19.26 15.07
CA LYS A 181 -7.04 20.19 16.06
C LYS A 181 -5.53 20.16 16.20
N ARG A 182 -5.02 21.29 16.71
CA ARG A 182 -3.77 21.60 17.44
C ARG A 182 -3.05 20.38 18.07
N TRP A 183 -2.59 19.44 17.25
CA TRP A 183 -1.61 18.42 17.64
C TRP A 183 -0.26 19.11 17.82
N GLY A 184 -0.12 19.79 18.95
CA GLY A 184 1.04 20.55 19.37
C GLY A 184 2.24 19.72 19.82
N ASP A 185 2.15 18.38 19.82
CA ASP A 185 3.20 17.51 20.37
C ASP A 185 3.54 16.29 19.49
N MET A 186 3.12 16.25 18.22
CA MET A 186 3.63 15.24 17.28
C MET A 186 4.87 15.77 16.56
N GLU A 187 5.98 15.85 17.28
CA GLU A 187 7.30 16.31 16.80
C GLU A 187 7.83 15.54 15.56
N GLY A 188 7.21 14.41 15.17
CA GLY A 188 7.64 13.57 14.04
C GLY A 188 6.94 13.77 12.69
N ILE A 189 5.79 14.46 12.61
CA ILE A 189 4.92 14.46 11.40
C ILE A 189 5.05 15.75 10.56
N GLY A 190 5.78 16.76 11.04
CA GLY A 190 5.83 18.13 10.48
C GLY A 190 5.99 18.20 8.96
N ARG A 191 7.13 17.75 8.42
CA ARG A 191 7.43 17.78 6.98
C ARG A 191 6.64 16.75 6.15
N ARG A 192 6.30 15.60 6.75
CA ARG A 192 5.61 14.50 6.03
C ARG A 192 4.21 14.91 5.57
N TRP A 193 3.52 15.72 6.36
CA TRP A 193 2.20 16.24 5.99
C TRP A 193 2.22 17.16 4.77
N ILE A 194 3.23 18.02 4.63
CA ILE A 194 3.35 18.89 3.45
C ILE A 194 3.44 18.01 2.20
N LEU A 195 4.28 16.97 2.25
CA LEU A 195 4.43 16.00 1.17
C LEU A 195 3.11 15.28 0.88
N VAL A 196 2.40 14.79 1.90
CA VAL A 196 1.11 14.11 1.74
C VAL A 196 0.05 15.04 1.14
N SER A 197 -0.13 16.24 1.69
CA SER A 197 -1.08 17.23 1.21
C SER A 197 -0.80 17.64 -0.24
N PHE A 198 0.47 17.90 -0.57
CA PHE A 198 0.88 18.20 -1.93
C PHE A 198 0.57 17.04 -2.89
N SER A 199 0.89 15.82 -2.48
CA SER A 199 0.62 14.62 -3.29
C SER A 199 -0.88 14.36 -3.48
N LEU A 200 -1.71 14.66 -2.48
CA LEU A 200 -3.17 14.56 -2.58
C LEU A 200 -3.76 15.57 -3.55
N ILE A 201 -3.30 16.83 -3.51
CA ILE A 201 -3.77 17.85 -4.45
C ILE A 201 -3.46 17.43 -5.88
N LEU A 202 -2.25 16.93 -6.12
CA LEU A 202 -1.84 16.42 -7.43
C LEU A 202 -2.57 15.12 -7.83
N SER A 203 -3.07 14.33 -6.88
CA SER A 203 -3.79 13.10 -7.19
C SER A 203 -5.23 13.33 -7.67
N ILE A 204 -5.84 14.47 -7.34
CA ILE A 204 -7.21 14.82 -7.77
C ILE A 204 -7.39 14.70 -9.29
N PRO A 205 -6.62 15.40 -10.14
CA PRO A 205 -6.79 15.28 -11.59
C PRO A 205 -6.54 13.84 -12.08
N ILE A 206 -5.55 13.15 -11.53
CA ILE A 206 -5.21 11.76 -11.88
C ILE A 206 -6.39 10.83 -11.64
N VAL A 207 -7.09 10.97 -10.51
CA VAL A 207 -8.26 10.16 -10.16
C VAL A 207 -9.36 10.33 -11.19
N PHE A 208 -9.70 11.58 -11.56
CA PHE A 208 -10.75 11.86 -12.53
C PHE A 208 -10.36 11.42 -13.94
N LEU A 209 -9.12 11.68 -14.36
CA LEU A 209 -8.59 11.28 -15.67
C LEU A 209 -8.45 9.76 -15.83
N SER A 210 -8.30 9.00 -14.74
CA SER A 210 -8.25 7.54 -14.80
C SER A 210 -9.61 6.90 -15.14
N LEU A 211 -10.71 7.65 -14.96
CA LEU A 211 -12.11 7.18 -15.06
C LEU A 211 -12.44 5.90 -14.29
N ARG A 212 -11.60 5.53 -13.31
CA ARG A 212 -11.84 4.38 -12.44
C ARG A 212 -12.95 4.75 -11.44
N ARG A 213 -14.20 4.42 -11.78
CA ARG A 213 -15.40 4.71 -10.97
C ARG A 213 -15.24 4.33 -9.50
N GLY A 214 -14.62 3.18 -9.23
CA GLY A 214 -14.33 2.74 -7.85
C GLY A 214 -13.36 3.66 -7.12
N LEU A 215 -12.33 4.16 -7.79
CA LEU A 215 -11.37 5.11 -7.20
C LEU A 215 -12.06 6.45 -6.90
N ILE A 216 -12.84 6.98 -7.85
CA ILE A 216 -13.60 8.23 -7.67
C ILE A 216 -14.55 8.11 -6.46
N LEU A 217 -15.30 7.01 -6.39
CA LEU A 217 -16.21 6.74 -5.28
C LEU A 217 -15.47 6.67 -3.94
N VAL A 218 -14.31 6.01 -3.88
CA VAL A 218 -13.49 5.96 -2.67
C VAL A 218 -13.03 7.36 -2.26
N VAL A 219 -12.54 8.19 -3.19
CA VAL A 219 -12.12 9.57 -2.88
C VAL A 219 -13.26 10.39 -2.30
N ILE A 220 -14.47 10.26 -2.85
CA ILE A 220 -15.67 10.99 -2.37
C ILE A 220 -16.15 10.48 -1.01
N LEU A 221 -16.18 9.15 -0.81
CA LEU A 221 -16.70 8.56 0.43
C LEU A 221 -15.72 8.63 1.60
N THR A 222 -14.41 8.62 1.33
CA THR A 222 -13.37 8.65 2.37
C THR A 222 -13.57 9.75 3.42
N PRO A 223 -13.76 11.04 3.08
CA PRO A 223 -13.94 12.08 4.09
C PRO A 223 -15.17 11.84 4.99
N LEU A 224 -16.27 11.32 4.42
CA LEU A 224 -17.47 10.96 5.17
C LEU A 224 -17.20 9.81 6.13
N LEU A 225 -16.48 8.78 5.67
CA LEU A 225 -16.06 7.65 6.51
C LEU A 225 -15.14 8.10 7.64
N ILE A 226 -14.17 8.98 7.37
CA ILE A 226 -13.28 9.52 8.40
C ILE A 226 -14.08 10.31 9.44
N ALA A 227 -15.00 11.18 9.01
CA ALA A 227 -15.83 11.95 9.92
C ALA A 227 -16.73 11.04 10.79
N GLY A 228 -17.36 10.03 10.19
CA GLY A 228 -18.17 9.05 10.91
C GLY A 228 -17.36 8.24 11.92
N LEU A 229 -16.19 7.74 11.51
CA LEU A 229 -15.29 6.98 12.38
C LEU A 229 -14.68 7.83 13.49
N ALA A 230 -14.39 9.11 13.22
CA ALA A 230 -13.93 10.05 14.23
C ALA A 230 -14.96 10.25 15.36
N GLY A 231 -16.26 10.10 15.06
CA GLY A 231 -17.33 10.14 16.05
C GLY A 231 -17.25 9.02 17.11
N PHE A 232 -16.69 7.86 16.75
CA PHE A 232 -16.52 6.70 17.62
C PHE A 232 -15.24 6.75 18.46
N LEU A 233 -14.40 7.79 18.32
CA LEU A 233 -13.21 7.93 19.15
C LEU A 233 -13.61 8.09 20.63
N PRO A 234 -12.87 7.47 21.57
CA PRO A 234 -13.15 7.57 23.00
C PRO A 234 -13.26 9.03 23.45
N ALA A 235 -14.16 9.34 24.39
CA ALA A 235 -14.45 10.72 24.83
C ALA A 235 -13.18 11.50 25.27
N ASN A 236 -12.18 10.79 25.79
CA ASN A 236 -10.89 11.33 26.23
C ASN A 236 -10.01 11.80 25.04
N VAL A 237 -10.11 11.11 23.90
CA VAL A 237 -9.48 11.49 22.64
C VAL A 237 -10.32 12.57 21.96
N ARG A 238 -11.65 12.39 21.91
CA ARG A 238 -12.59 13.32 21.27
C ARG A 238 -12.61 14.73 21.90
N LYS A 239 -12.53 14.85 23.23
CA LYS A 239 -12.42 16.16 23.92
C LYS A 239 -11.11 16.89 23.56
N ARG A 240 -10.02 16.18 23.30
CA ARG A 240 -8.77 16.79 22.79
C ARG A 240 -8.86 17.15 21.29
N THR A 241 -9.69 16.44 20.52
CA THR A 241 -9.83 16.62 19.06
C THR A 241 -10.88 17.68 18.66
N LEU A 242 -11.90 17.93 19.48
CA LEU A 242 -12.98 18.91 19.18
C LEU A 242 -12.95 20.16 20.09
N THR A 243 -12.15 20.12 21.18
CA THR A 243 -11.76 21.10 22.24
C THR A 243 -11.03 22.39 21.92
#